data_AF-A0A7J5W7H5-F1
#
_entry.id   AF-A0A7J5W7H5-F1
#
_cell.length_a   1.000
_cell.length_b   1.000
_cell.length_c   1.000
_cell.angle_alpha   90.00
_cell.angle_beta   90.00
_cell.angle_gamma   90.00
#
_symmetry.space_group_name_H-M   'P 1'
#
loop_
_entity.id
_entity.type
_entity.pdbx_description
1 polymer ?
#
loop_
_entity_poly.entity_id
_entity_poly.type
_entity_poly.pdbx_seq_one_letter_code
_entity_poly.pdbx_strand_id
1 'polypeptide(L)'
;MMLLRKLATVVVAFAFVLAGTSACKKAEPEAVPVAAVVSDTAAVASTQGSAPTAEELAAAAAVQDIFGNADDTAVTAGASGPTFPLVEPMKVTVVVTMHVGANVPAGSIALKDATGKTWGPWAAQVSDAPDGNTYWSCVPNAVLPIGEYTVVDSDPKTWAKNDGSDGFGFVSVQGVVK
;
A
#
# COMPACT_ATOMS: atom_id res chain seq x y z
N MET A 1 0.43 -54.23 27.10
CA MET A 1 -0.25 -54.57 25.83
C MET A 1 -0.39 -53.27 25.05
N MET A 2 0.44 -53.12 24.01
CA MET A 2 0.53 -51.94 23.13
C MET A 2 -0.80 -51.66 22.44
N LEU A 3 -1.17 -50.40 22.21
CA LEU A 3 -1.92 -50.05 21.00
C LEU A 3 -1.56 -48.62 20.54
N LEU A 4 -0.58 -48.58 19.65
CA LEU A 4 -0.15 -47.47 18.83
C LEU A 4 -1.29 -47.11 17.85
N ARG A 5 -1.85 -45.90 17.92
CA ARG A 5 -2.78 -45.41 16.89
C ARG A 5 -2.00 -44.61 15.84
N LYS A 6 -2.00 -45.18 14.63
CA LYS A 6 -1.29 -44.75 13.43
C LYS A 6 -1.78 -43.39 12.93
N LEU A 7 -0.84 -42.49 12.59
CA LEU A 7 -1.09 -41.37 11.69
C LEU A 7 -1.43 -41.90 10.30
N ALA A 8 -2.46 -41.35 9.66
CA ALA A 8 -2.74 -41.52 8.25
C ALA A 8 -2.66 -40.15 7.57
N THR A 9 -1.55 -39.92 6.87
CA THR A 9 -1.34 -38.83 5.93
C THR A 9 -2.29 -39.03 4.74
N VAL A 10 -3.21 -38.08 4.53
CA VAL A 10 -4.01 -38.02 3.31
C VAL A 10 -3.32 -37.06 2.35
N VAL A 11 -2.66 -37.63 1.34
CA VAL A 11 -2.17 -36.89 0.18
C VAL A 11 -3.37 -36.65 -0.74
N VAL A 12 -3.85 -35.41 -0.84
CA VAL A 12 -4.84 -35.03 -1.84
C VAL A 12 -4.10 -34.57 -3.10
N ALA A 13 -4.19 -35.38 -4.14
CA ALA A 13 -3.71 -35.07 -5.47
C ALA A 13 -4.61 -34.00 -6.11
N PHE A 14 -4.02 -32.86 -6.51
CA PHE A 14 -4.71 -31.84 -7.31
C PHE A 14 -4.55 -32.17 -8.80
N ALA A 15 -5.64 -32.60 -9.43
CA ALA A 15 -5.75 -32.65 -10.88
C ALA A 15 -6.18 -31.27 -11.41
N PHE A 16 -5.30 -30.62 -12.16
CA PHE A 16 -5.63 -29.43 -12.94
C PHE A 16 -6.48 -29.86 -14.15
N VAL A 17 -7.72 -29.37 -14.22
CA VAL A 17 -8.53 -29.41 -15.46
C VAL A 17 -8.57 -27.99 -16.02
N LEU A 18 -8.07 -27.86 -17.25
CA LEU A 18 -8.04 -26.66 -18.06
C LEU A 18 -9.15 -26.73 -19.12
N ALA A 19 -10.05 -25.75 -19.14
CA ALA A 19 -10.86 -25.26 -20.29
C ALA A 19 -11.90 -24.27 -19.74
N GLY A 20 -12.22 -23.11 -20.31
CA GLY A 20 -11.80 -22.43 -21.53
C GLY A 20 -12.62 -21.14 -21.70
N THR A 21 -11.95 -20.11 -22.22
CA THR A 21 -12.42 -19.05 -23.13
C THR A 21 -13.64 -18.16 -22.79
N SER A 22 -13.38 -16.85 -22.68
CA SER A 22 -14.04 -15.87 -23.57
C SER A 22 -13.11 -14.71 -23.84
N ALA A 23 -12.82 -14.51 -25.12
CA ALA A 23 -12.00 -13.45 -25.67
C ALA A 23 -12.90 -12.32 -26.18
N CYS A 24 -12.45 -11.07 -25.99
CA CYS A 24 -12.71 -10.01 -26.95
C CYS A 24 -11.36 -9.43 -27.43
N LYS A 25 -11.18 -9.53 -28.74
CA LYS A 25 -10.14 -9.08 -29.68
C LYS A 25 -10.03 -7.53 -29.64
N LYS A 26 -9.02 -6.77 -30.10
CA LYS A 26 -7.62 -6.85 -30.59
C LYS A 26 -7.31 -5.40 -31.04
N ALA A 27 -6.10 -4.88 -30.86
CA ALA A 27 -5.38 -4.08 -31.88
C ALA A 27 -3.97 -3.67 -31.39
N GLU A 28 -3.00 -4.49 -31.77
CA GLU A 28 -1.58 -4.14 -31.97
C GLU A 28 -1.41 -3.83 -33.48
N PRO A 29 -0.49 -2.95 -33.86
CA PRO A 29 0.33 -3.20 -35.04
C PRO A 29 1.83 -3.23 -34.73
N GLU A 30 2.49 -4.08 -35.50
CA GLU A 30 3.77 -4.73 -35.27
C GLU A 30 5.01 -3.87 -35.56
N ALA A 31 6.14 -4.39 -35.08
CA ALA A 31 7.49 -3.90 -35.25
C ALA A 31 7.97 -3.83 -36.72
N VAL A 32 8.96 -2.96 -36.95
CA VAL A 32 9.82 -2.99 -38.15
C VAL A 32 11.27 -3.29 -37.71
N PRO A 33 11.98 -4.25 -38.32
CA PRO A 33 13.33 -4.67 -37.95
C PRO A 33 14.40 -4.02 -38.84
N VAL A 34 15.60 -3.70 -38.34
CA VAL A 34 16.78 -3.47 -39.20
C VAL A 34 18.08 -3.93 -38.53
N ALA A 35 18.88 -4.60 -39.34
CA ALA A 35 20.17 -5.22 -39.08
C ALA A 35 21.35 -4.23 -38.90
N ALA A 36 22.49 -4.82 -38.54
CA ALA A 36 23.79 -4.22 -38.24
C ALA A 36 24.37 -3.24 -39.28
N VAL A 37 25.11 -2.24 -38.78
CA VAL A 37 26.22 -1.53 -39.46
C VAL A 37 27.35 -1.24 -38.45
N VAL A 38 28.57 -1.19 -38.97
CA VAL A 38 29.87 -1.23 -38.29
C VAL A 38 30.54 0.14 -38.15
N SER A 39 31.48 0.22 -37.20
CA SER A 39 32.76 0.97 -37.17
C SER A 39 32.87 2.49 -36.89
N ASP A 40 33.84 2.74 -35.99
CA ASP A 40 34.82 3.85 -35.90
C ASP A 40 34.57 5.16 -35.11
N THR A 41 35.30 5.24 -33.98
CA THR A 41 36.33 6.25 -33.62
C THR A 41 36.03 7.74 -33.43
N ALA A 42 36.33 8.16 -32.19
CA ALA A 42 36.90 9.42 -31.68
C ALA A 42 36.07 10.72 -31.55
N ALA A 43 36.02 11.14 -30.27
CA ALA A 43 36.20 12.49 -29.72
C ALA A 43 35.26 13.62 -30.17
N VAL A 44 34.54 14.24 -29.22
CA VAL A 44 34.99 15.45 -28.48
C VAL A 44 34.02 15.79 -27.36
N ALA A 45 34.57 16.23 -26.23
CA ALA A 45 33.83 16.78 -25.10
C ALA A 45 33.20 18.14 -25.44
N SER A 46 32.04 18.44 -24.87
CA SER A 46 31.87 19.47 -23.81
C SER A 46 30.41 19.87 -23.63
N THR A 47 29.99 19.87 -22.36
CA THR A 47 28.99 20.78 -21.73
C THR A 47 27.59 20.89 -22.32
N GLN A 48 26.61 20.43 -21.54
CA GLN A 48 25.64 21.33 -20.90
C GLN A 48 24.85 20.57 -19.82
N GLY A 49 25.18 20.84 -18.56
CA GLY A 49 24.23 20.68 -17.47
C GLY A 49 23.19 21.78 -17.61
N SER A 50 21.95 21.42 -17.96
CA SER A 50 20.82 22.25 -17.60
C SER A 50 20.67 22.21 -16.09
N ALA A 51 20.50 23.38 -15.47
CA ALA A 51 19.94 23.44 -14.13
C ALA A 51 18.52 22.81 -14.16
N PRO A 52 18.11 22.04 -13.14
CA PRO A 52 16.77 21.48 -13.10
C PRO A 52 15.74 22.61 -13.14
N THR A 53 14.70 22.47 -13.96
CA THR A 53 13.54 23.38 -13.94
C THR A 53 12.87 23.31 -12.57
N ALA A 54 12.13 24.36 -12.18
CA ALA A 54 11.39 24.38 -10.90
C ALA A 54 10.40 23.20 -10.73
N GLU A 55 10.03 22.55 -11.83
CA GLU A 55 9.21 21.33 -11.87
C GLU A 55 10.00 20.06 -11.50
N GLU A 56 11.31 20.02 -11.80
CA GLU A 56 12.22 18.94 -11.42
C GLU A 56 12.73 19.09 -9.98
N LEU A 57 12.83 20.33 -9.47
CA LEU A 57 13.05 20.59 -8.03
C LEU A 57 11.82 20.22 -7.17
N ALA A 58 10.62 20.21 -7.76
CA ALA A 58 9.39 19.72 -7.11
C ALA A 58 9.28 18.18 -7.11
N ALA A 59 10.08 17.48 -7.93
CA ALA A 59 10.03 16.03 -8.10
C ALA A 59 10.92 15.24 -7.12
N ALA A 60 11.74 15.93 -6.30
CA ALA A 60 12.66 15.30 -5.36
C ALA A 60 12.23 15.43 -3.87
N ALA A 61 10.95 15.67 -3.59
CA ALA A 61 10.47 15.55 -2.22
C ALA A 61 10.49 14.05 -1.85
N ALA A 62 11.45 13.66 -1.01
CA ALA A 62 11.59 12.29 -0.53
C ALA A 62 10.29 11.86 0.17
N VAL A 63 9.82 10.65 -0.15
CA VAL A 63 8.69 10.03 0.57
C VAL A 63 9.12 9.81 2.02
N GLN A 64 8.27 10.25 2.95
CA GLN A 64 8.45 10.09 4.38
C GLN A 64 7.38 9.15 4.94
N ASP A 65 7.78 8.31 5.90
CA ASP A 65 6.85 7.64 6.80
C ASP A 65 6.40 8.67 7.85
N ILE A 66 5.20 9.22 7.66
CA ILE A 66 4.61 10.25 8.52
C ILE A 66 4.23 9.64 9.86
N PHE A 67 3.62 8.46 9.83
CA PHE A 67 3.14 7.78 11.02
C PHE A 67 3.05 6.27 10.79
N GLY A 68 3.34 5.49 11.83
CA GLY A 68 3.14 4.06 11.85
C GLY A 68 3.14 3.53 13.28
N ASN A 69 2.26 2.59 13.59
CA ASN A 69 2.10 2.05 14.95
C ASN A 69 2.01 0.50 14.99
N ALA A 70 2.29 -0.18 13.88
CA ALA A 70 2.30 -1.63 13.85
C ALA A 70 3.58 -2.19 14.51
N ASP A 71 3.45 -3.33 15.18
CA ASP A 71 4.55 -4.16 15.67
C ASP A 71 4.33 -5.64 15.27
N ASP A 72 5.25 -6.53 15.65
CA ASP A 72 5.30 -7.92 15.20
C ASP A 72 4.54 -8.91 16.13
N THR A 73 3.81 -8.40 17.11
CA THR A 73 3.06 -9.24 18.05
C THR A 73 1.65 -9.58 17.54
N ALA A 74 1.02 -10.58 18.18
CA ALA A 74 -0.29 -11.07 17.76
C ALA A 74 -1.38 -9.99 17.86
N VAL A 75 -2.24 -9.94 16.84
CA VAL A 75 -3.31 -8.94 16.73
C VAL A 75 -4.69 -9.48 17.09
N THR A 76 -5.57 -8.58 17.50
CA THR A 76 -7.01 -8.78 17.64
C THR A 76 -7.78 -7.71 16.87
N ALA A 77 -9.05 -7.97 16.55
CA ALA A 77 -9.88 -7.03 15.81
C ALA A 77 -10.58 -6.02 16.75
N GLY A 78 -11.14 -4.94 16.20
CA GLY A 78 -12.02 -4.03 16.94
C GLY A 78 -11.27 -2.83 17.52
N ALA A 79 -10.72 -1.98 16.67
CA ALA A 79 -9.85 -0.88 17.06
C ALA A 79 -10.48 0.50 16.85
N SER A 80 -10.02 1.48 17.62
CA SER A 80 -10.23 2.90 17.32
C SER A 80 -9.09 3.45 16.48
N GLY A 81 -9.36 4.54 15.78
CA GLY A 81 -8.34 5.23 15.00
C GLY A 81 -7.26 5.88 15.85
N PRO A 82 -5.96 5.69 15.54
CA PRO A 82 -4.89 6.46 16.16
C PRO A 82 -4.93 7.93 15.70
N THR A 83 -4.35 8.81 16.52
CA THR A 83 -4.12 10.22 16.18
C THR A 83 -2.62 10.46 16.01
N PHE A 84 -2.26 11.29 15.04
CA PHE A 84 -0.87 11.67 14.80
C PHE A 84 -0.74 13.16 14.44
N PRO A 85 0.38 13.80 14.82
CA PRO A 85 0.68 15.17 14.43
C PRO A 85 1.25 15.25 13.02
N LEU A 86 0.88 16.30 12.30
CA LEU A 86 1.69 16.90 11.24
C LEU A 86 2.31 18.18 11.79
N VAL A 87 3.63 18.29 11.71
CA VAL A 87 4.40 19.46 12.17
C VAL A 87 4.72 20.46 11.05
N GLU A 88 4.42 20.10 9.81
CA GLU A 88 4.49 20.95 8.62
C GLU A 88 3.42 20.52 7.60
N PRO A 89 3.08 21.35 6.60
CA PRO A 89 2.17 20.94 5.53
C PRO A 89 2.71 19.75 4.74
N MET A 90 1.89 18.71 4.59
CA MET A 90 2.27 17.47 3.91
C MET A 90 1.24 17.08 2.86
N LYS A 91 1.69 16.54 1.72
CA LYS A 91 0.83 15.78 0.81
C LYS A 91 0.86 14.32 1.25
N VAL A 92 -0.24 13.83 1.82
CA VAL A 92 -0.43 12.41 2.14
C VAL A 92 -0.66 11.64 0.84
N THR A 93 0.19 10.64 0.58
CA THR A 93 0.20 9.88 -0.67
C THR A 93 -0.30 8.46 -0.50
N VAL A 94 -0.07 7.83 0.64
CA VAL A 94 -0.53 6.46 0.92
C VAL A 94 -0.99 6.36 2.37
N VAL A 95 -2.09 5.66 2.59
CA VAL A 95 -2.50 5.19 3.92
C VAL A 95 -2.80 3.70 3.81
N VAL A 96 -2.25 2.90 4.73
CA VAL A 96 -2.48 1.46 4.81
C VAL A 96 -3.00 1.11 6.19
N THR A 97 -4.12 0.39 6.29
CA THR A 97 -4.62 -0.24 7.52
C THR A 97 -4.59 -1.75 7.39
N MET A 98 -4.53 -2.46 8.52
CA MET A 98 -4.57 -3.92 8.54
C MET A 98 -5.85 -4.43 9.21
N HIS A 99 -6.47 -5.46 8.67
CA HIS A 99 -7.72 -6.04 9.14
C HIS A 99 -7.55 -7.52 9.43
N VAL A 100 -8.10 -7.97 10.56
CA VAL A 100 -8.05 -9.37 10.99
C VAL A 100 -8.92 -10.23 10.07
N GLY A 101 -8.31 -11.26 9.49
CA GLY A 101 -8.94 -12.21 8.58
C GLY A 101 -8.55 -12.01 7.12
N ALA A 102 -8.70 -13.07 6.33
CA ALA A 102 -8.36 -13.07 4.92
C ALA A 102 -9.50 -12.49 4.08
N ASN A 103 -9.15 -11.74 3.02
CA ASN A 103 -10.10 -11.17 2.06
C ASN A 103 -11.20 -10.30 2.71
N VAL A 104 -10.87 -9.53 3.76
CA VAL A 104 -11.81 -8.57 4.34
C VAL A 104 -12.23 -7.56 3.26
N PRO A 105 -13.54 -7.46 2.91
CA PRO A 105 -13.99 -6.65 1.78
C PRO A 105 -13.56 -5.19 1.92
N ALA A 106 -13.12 -4.58 0.82
CA ALA A 106 -12.64 -3.20 0.84
C ALA A 106 -13.70 -2.23 1.42
N GLY A 107 -13.28 -1.38 2.35
CA GLY A 107 -14.05 -0.23 2.81
C GLY A 107 -13.41 1.08 2.36
N SER A 108 -13.34 2.03 3.28
CA SER A 108 -12.76 3.34 3.04
C SER A 108 -11.99 3.86 4.25
N ILE A 109 -10.96 4.65 3.98
CA ILE A 109 -10.12 5.29 4.99
C ILE A 109 -10.27 6.80 4.83
N ALA A 110 -10.34 7.54 5.93
CA ALA A 110 -10.36 9.00 5.96
C ALA A 110 -9.41 9.53 7.03
N LEU A 111 -9.11 10.83 6.98
CA LEU A 111 -8.41 11.54 8.04
C LEU A 111 -9.31 12.64 8.58
N LYS A 112 -9.45 12.74 9.90
CA LYS A 112 -10.25 13.77 10.55
C LYS A 112 -9.34 14.68 11.36
N ASP A 113 -9.39 15.98 11.08
CA ASP A 113 -8.60 16.95 11.84
C ASP A 113 -9.27 17.33 13.18
N ALA A 114 -8.52 18.03 14.03
CA ALA A 114 -8.99 18.48 15.35
C ALA A 114 -10.19 19.43 15.30
N THR A 115 -10.47 20.09 14.15
CA THR A 115 -11.68 20.91 13.97
C THR A 115 -12.92 20.08 13.64
N GLY A 116 -12.71 18.78 13.38
CA GLY A 116 -13.73 17.83 12.99
C GLY A 116 -13.94 17.73 11.48
N LYS A 117 -13.15 18.44 10.66
CA LYS A 117 -13.22 18.33 9.21
C LYS A 117 -12.62 16.99 8.78
N THR A 118 -13.34 16.31 7.90
CA THR A 118 -12.93 15.04 7.30
C THR A 118 -12.30 15.29 5.93
N TRP A 119 -11.17 14.65 5.71
CA TRP A 119 -10.44 14.55 4.45
C TRP A 119 -10.63 13.13 3.93
N GLY A 120 -11.13 12.98 2.70
CA GLY A 120 -11.67 11.71 2.20
C GLY A 120 -13.20 11.65 2.41
N PRO A 121 -13.80 10.45 2.56
CA PRO A 121 -13.15 9.15 2.60
C PRO A 121 -12.61 8.72 1.23
N TRP A 122 -11.51 7.98 1.23
CA TRP A 122 -10.93 7.36 0.04
C TRP A 122 -11.24 5.88 0.04
N ALA A 123 -11.71 5.36 -1.10
CA ALA A 123 -11.94 3.93 -1.27
C ALA A 123 -10.63 3.16 -1.12
N ALA A 124 -10.64 2.09 -0.33
CA ALA A 124 -9.49 1.23 -0.14
C ALA A 124 -9.39 0.17 -1.25
N GLN A 125 -8.18 -0.29 -1.50
CA GLN A 125 -7.85 -1.49 -2.26
C GLN A 125 -7.41 -2.58 -1.28
N VAL A 126 -7.73 -3.83 -1.60
CA VAL A 126 -7.44 -5.00 -0.76
C VAL A 126 -6.23 -5.74 -1.29
N SER A 127 -5.36 -6.15 -0.38
CA SER A 127 -4.27 -7.11 -0.65
C SER A 127 -4.07 -8.04 0.55
N ASP A 128 -3.56 -9.24 0.30
CA ASP A 128 -3.25 -10.19 1.37
C ASP A 128 -2.10 -9.70 2.26
N ALA A 129 -2.23 -9.90 3.57
CA ALA A 129 -1.13 -9.78 4.52
C ALA A 129 -0.49 -11.17 4.77
N PRO A 130 0.84 -11.24 5.03
CA PRO A 130 1.55 -12.52 5.14
C PRO A 130 1.05 -13.48 6.23
N ASP A 131 0.37 -12.97 7.24
CA ASP A 131 -0.15 -13.68 8.41
C ASP A 131 -1.62 -14.13 8.24
N GLY A 132 -2.16 -14.03 7.02
CA GLY A 132 -3.56 -14.39 6.73
C GLY A 132 -4.55 -13.28 7.08
N ASN A 133 -4.06 -12.08 7.38
CA ASN A 133 -4.86 -10.86 7.51
C ASN A 133 -4.99 -10.15 6.16
N THR A 134 -5.67 -9.01 6.16
CA THR A 134 -5.91 -8.20 4.97
C THR A 134 -5.34 -6.80 5.15
N TYR A 135 -4.63 -6.28 4.16
CA TYR A 135 -4.33 -4.86 4.09
C TYR A 135 -5.40 -4.12 3.28
N TRP A 136 -5.80 -2.96 3.80
CA TRP A 136 -6.51 -1.94 3.05
C TRP A 136 -5.54 -0.82 2.75
N SER A 137 -5.44 -0.40 1.49
CA SER A 137 -4.60 0.73 1.10
C SER A 137 -5.38 1.74 0.28
N CYS A 138 -5.15 3.03 0.48
CA CYS A 138 -5.69 4.08 -0.37
C CYS A 138 -4.61 5.09 -0.77
N VAL A 139 -4.89 5.86 -1.82
CA VAL A 139 -3.98 6.89 -2.36
C VAL A 139 -4.65 8.26 -2.26
N PRO A 140 -4.58 8.95 -1.10
CA PRO A 140 -5.31 10.19 -0.86
C PRO A 140 -4.95 11.36 -1.80
N ASN A 141 -3.65 11.52 -2.10
CA ASN A 141 -3.08 12.70 -2.78
C ASN A 141 -3.55 14.04 -2.19
N ALA A 142 -3.83 14.07 -0.88
CA ALA A 142 -4.40 15.23 -0.19
C ALA A 142 -3.29 16.07 0.45
N VAL A 143 -3.33 17.38 0.22
CA VAL A 143 -2.45 18.34 0.92
C VAL A 143 -3.12 18.75 2.22
N LEU A 144 -2.48 18.43 3.33
CA LEU A 144 -2.97 18.68 4.68
C LEU A 144 -2.12 19.77 5.35
N PRO A 145 -2.73 20.76 6.02
CA PRO A 145 -2.01 21.71 6.85
C PRO A 145 -1.41 21.04 8.10
N ILE A 146 -0.50 21.76 8.77
CA ILE A 146 -0.05 21.43 10.13
C ILE A 146 -1.24 21.21 11.06
N GLY A 147 -1.18 20.19 11.93
CA GLY A 147 -2.26 19.89 12.87
C GLY A 147 -2.30 18.43 13.30
N GLU A 148 -3.27 18.10 14.15
CA GLU A 148 -3.54 16.74 14.62
C GLU A 148 -4.59 16.06 13.73
N TYR A 149 -4.34 14.81 13.35
CA TYR A 149 -5.22 14.02 12.49
C TYR A 149 -5.49 12.65 13.09
N THR A 150 -6.77 12.29 13.19
CA THR A 150 -7.23 10.95 13.55
C THR A 150 -7.53 10.16 12.28
N VAL A 151 -7.01 8.93 12.18
CA VAL A 151 -7.36 8.01 11.09
C VAL A 151 -8.75 7.46 11.34
N VAL A 152 -9.62 7.48 10.33
CA VAL A 152 -10.97 6.93 10.40
C VAL A 152 -11.09 5.80 9.40
N ASP A 153 -11.33 4.60 9.91
CA ASP A 153 -11.62 3.41 9.10
C ASP A 153 -13.13 3.12 9.12
N SER A 154 -13.69 2.73 7.96
CA SER A 154 -15.12 2.43 7.85
C SER A 154 -15.55 1.12 8.51
N ASP A 155 -14.63 0.19 8.78
CA ASP A 155 -14.90 -1.05 9.49
C ASP A 155 -13.93 -1.26 10.67
N PRO A 156 -14.09 -0.44 11.74
CA PRO A 156 -13.24 -0.55 12.92
C PRO A 156 -13.36 -1.91 13.62
N LYS A 157 -14.42 -2.70 13.34
CA LYS A 157 -14.63 -4.01 13.96
C LYS A 157 -13.65 -5.05 13.46
N THR A 158 -13.14 -4.90 12.25
CA THR A 158 -12.13 -5.80 11.66
C THR A 158 -10.71 -5.23 11.76
N TRP A 159 -10.56 -3.92 12.01
CA TRP A 159 -9.26 -3.27 12.15
C TRP A 159 -8.40 -3.92 13.24
N ALA A 160 -7.22 -4.38 12.85
CA ALA A 160 -6.25 -5.06 13.69
C ALA A 160 -5.59 -4.10 14.69
N LYS A 161 -5.43 -4.56 15.93
CA LYS A 161 -4.76 -3.87 17.04
C LYS A 161 -4.06 -4.87 17.96
N ASN A 162 -3.26 -4.37 18.86
CA ASN A 162 -2.68 -5.12 19.97
C ASN A 162 -2.34 -4.19 21.15
N ASP A 163 -1.65 -4.71 22.16
CA ASP A 163 -1.25 -3.92 23.32
C ASP A 163 -0.12 -2.93 23.00
N GLY A 164 0.77 -3.23 22.05
CA GLY A 164 1.86 -2.34 21.64
C GLY A 164 1.39 -1.08 20.90
N SER A 165 0.20 -1.14 20.31
CA SER A 165 -0.49 -0.01 19.68
C SER A 165 -1.47 0.71 20.62
N ASP A 166 -1.45 0.43 21.93
CA ASP A 166 -2.40 0.97 22.93
C ASP A 166 -3.88 0.72 22.56
N GLY A 167 -4.14 -0.36 21.81
CA GLY A 167 -5.46 -0.70 21.30
C GLY A 167 -5.94 0.13 20.11
N PHE A 168 -5.09 0.98 19.54
CA PHE A 168 -5.36 1.67 18.28
C PHE A 168 -5.12 0.76 17.07
N GLY A 169 -5.84 1.04 16.00
CA GLY A 169 -5.73 0.27 14.78
C GLY A 169 -4.37 0.44 14.12
N PHE A 170 -3.83 -0.65 13.61
CA PHE A 170 -2.58 -0.65 12.84
C PHE A 170 -2.74 0.17 11.57
N VAL A 171 -1.87 1.16 11.42
CA VAL A 171 -1.83 2.04 10.24
C VAL A 171 -0.40 2.39 9.88
N SER A 172 -0.17 2.64 8.59
CA SER A 172 0.98 3.37 8.07
C SER A 172 0.48 4.53 7.22
N VAL A 173 1.07 5.71 7.40
CA VAL A 173 0.78 6.93 6.64
C VAL A 173 2.07 7.41 6.02
N GLN A 174 2.06 7.62 4.71
CA GLN A 174 3.20 8.13 3.96
C GLN A 174 2.83 9.40 3.19
N GLY A 175 3.83 10.25 2.97
CA GLY A 175 3.64 11.46 2.19
C GLY A 175 4.92 12.19 1.86
N VAL A 176 4.79 13.40 1.35
CA VAL A 176 5.89 14.30 1.00
C VAL A 176 5.62 15.71 1.50
N VAL A 177 6.67 16.43 1.87
CA VAL A 177 6.60 17.85 2.29
C VAL A 177 6.04 18.72 1.17
N LYS A 178 5.31 19.78 1.54
CA LYS A 178 4.69 20.73 0.62
C LYS A 178 5.16 22.16 0.78
#